data_AF-A0A2K3MND6-F1
#
_entry.id   AF-A0A2K3MND6-F1
#
_cell.length_a   1.000
_cell.length_b   1.000
_cell.length_c   1.000
_cell.angle_alpha   90.00
_cell.angle_beta   90.00
_cell.angle_gamma   90.00
#
_symmetry.space_group_name_H-M   'P 1'
#
loop_
_entity.id
_entity.type
_entity.pdbx_description
1 polymer ?
#
loop_
_entity_poly.entity_id
_entity_poly.type
_entity_poly.pdbx_seq_one_letter_code
_entity_poly.pdbx_strand_id
1 'polypeptide(L)'
;MLKVENCALVEAIFELSFKESSSVEDTTQLKEVAIASMPKLKKIWSGDAQEILSFQNLIKIWLGGCESLEHLLPFSVATRCSHLEELCIEGCENMKEIVAEKEFGVNVAPIFEFNQLRKLYLIDLGKLEGFYAKKHTLVCPSLKELGVYGCAKLNSYRTLSTRSSNFPDDNHQPSFIAEEEESFGRT
;
A
#
# COMPACT_ATOMS: atom_id res chain seq x y z
N MET A 1 16.48 -8.41 7.33
CA MET A 1 15.23 -8.04 7.98
C MET A 1 15.51 -6.88 8.92
N LEU A 2 14.65 -5.84 8.90
CA LEU A 2 14.62 -4.76 9.89
C LEU A 2 13.40 -4.97 10.77
N LYS A 3 13.59 -4.95 12.09
CA LYS A 3 12.52 -5.06 13.07
C LYS A 3 12.64 -3.92 14.08
N VAL A 4 11.59 -3.11 14.23
CA VAL A 4 11.55 -1.96 15.16
C VAL A 4 10.25 -2.02 15.95
N GLU A 5 10.33 -2.08 17.27
CA GLU A 5 9.13 -2.23 18.12
C GLU A 5 9.20 -1.32 19.35
N ASN A 6 8.04 -0.88 19.83
CA ASN A 6 7.86 -0.21 21.13
C ASN A 6 8.67 1.09 21.31
N CYS A 7 8.92 1.84 20.24
CA CYS A 7 9.60 3.14 20.32
C CYS A 7 8.60 4.29 20.40
N ALA A 8 8.51 4.93 21.57
CA ALA A 8 7.51 5.97 21.84
C ALA A 8 7.80 7.36 21.24
N LEU A 9 9.04 7.61 20.78
CA LEU A 9 9.50 8.93 20.35
C LEU A 9 9.90 9.00 18.87
N VAL A 10 10.06 7.86 18.20
CA VAL A 10 10.54 7.82 16.82
C VAL A 10 9.43 8.27 15.87
N GLU A 11 9.70 9.35 15.13
CA GLU A 11 8.75 9.90 14.15
C GLU A 11 9.02 9.43 12.71
N ALA A 12 10.26 8.99 12.42
CA ALA A 12 10.65 8.43 11.13
C ALA A 12 11.64 7.25 11.25
N ILE A 13 11.58 6.26 10.34
CA ILE A 13 12.50 5.10 10.32
C ILE A 13 13.65 5.30 9.34
N PHE A 14 13.33 5.57 8.07
CA PHE A 14 14.31 5.74 7.02
C PHE A 14 14.40 7.20 6.66
N GLU A 15 15.58 7.78 6.89
CA GLU A 15 15.91 9.11 6.38
C GLU A 15 16.33 9.02 4.91
N LEU A 16 15.39 9.31 4.01
CA LEU A 16 15.69 9.37 2.58
C LEU A 16 16.32 10.73 2.27
N SER A 17 17.65 10.81 2.29
CA SER A 17 18.40 12.02 1.94
C SER A 17 18.64 12.12 0.44
N PHE A 18 18.35 13.28 -0.16
CA PHE A 18 18.75 13.63 -1.52
C PHE A 18 20.28 13.76 -1.60
N LYS A 19 20.92 12.98 -2.48
CA LYS A 19 22.29 13.21 -2.91
C LYS A 19 22.28 13.52 -4.40
N GLU A 20 22.50 14.77 -4.75
CA GLU A 20 22.87 15.15 -6.11
C GLU A 20 24.18 14.41 -6.47
N SER A 21 24.18 13.72 -7.61
CA SER A 21 25.33 13.02 -8.23
C SER A 21 25.74 11.64 -7.66
N SER A 22 25.04 10.59 -8.09
CA SER A 22 25.71 9.34 -8.48
C SER A 22 24.81 8.55 -9.44
N SER A 23 25.35 8.17 -10.59
CA SER A 23 24.65 7.44 -11.67
C SER A 23 24.39 5.96 -11.34
N VAL A 24 24.30 5.61 -10.06
CA VAL A 24 24.14 4.22 -9.59
C VAL A 24 22.94 4.21 -8.66
N GLU A 25 21.93 3.40 -8.99
CA GLU A 25 20.81 3.12 -8.09
C GLU A 25 21.38 2.40 -6.85
N ASP A 26 21.35 3.05 -5.69
CA ASP A 26 21.68 2.40 -4.44
C ASP A 26 20.48 1.54 -4.04
N THR A 27 20.60 0.23 -4.24
CA THR A 27 19.58 -0.73 -3.83
C THR A 27 19.80 -1.12 -2.38
N THR A 28 18.74 -1.08 -1.58
CA THR A 28 18.82 -1.64 -0.23
C THR A 28 18.83 -3.16 -0.32
N GLN A 29 19.61 -3.84 0.54
CA GLN A 29 19.54 -5.31 0.68
C GLN A 29 18.40 -5.75 1.61
N LEU A 30 17.48 -4.84 1.91
CA LEU A 30 16.44 -5.05 2.90
C LEU A 30 15.29 -5.84 2.30
N LYS A 31 15.10 -7.06 2.81
CA LYS A 31 14.04 -7.97 2.34
C LYS A 31 12.75 -7.88 3.13
N GLU A 32 12.82 -7.51 4.39
CA GLU A 32 11.68 -7.58 5.30
C GLU A 32 11.72 -6.41 6.28
N VAL A 33 10.57 -5.77 6.46
CA VAL A 33 10.34 -4.69 7.43
C VAL A 33 9.20 -5.10 8.34
N ALA A 34 9.46 -5.14 9.65
CA ALA A 34 8.44 -5.35 10.68
C ALA A 34 8.49 -4.19 11.68
N ILE A 35 7.39 -3.44 11.80
CA ILE A 35 7.32 -2.26 12.67
C ILE A 35 6.08 -2.38 13.56
N ALA A 36 6.26 -2.35 14.88
CA ALA A 36 5.18 -2.56 15.86
C ALA A 36 5.12 -1.47 16.93
N SER A 37 3.92 -1.09 17.37
CA SER A 37 3.69 -0.30 18.59
C SER A 37 4.49 1.01 18.58
N MET A 38 4.28 1.82 17.55
CA MET A 38 5.01 3.07 17.31
C MET A 38 4.04 4.27 17.36
N PRO A 39 3.66 4.74 18.56
CA PRO A 39 2.56 5.69 18.72
C PRO A 39 2.82 7.05 18.06
N LYS A 40 4.09 7.46 17.91
CA LYS A 40 4.48 8.74 17.28
C LYS A 40 5.05 8.60 15.87
N LEU A 41 5.09 7.39 15.29
CA LEU A 41 5.65 7.20 13.97
C LEU A 41 4.74 7.81 12.91
N LYS A 42 5.25 8.84 12.23
CA LYS A 42 4.52 9.58 11.20
C LYS A 42 4.88 9.13 9.79
N LYS A 43 6.11 8.65 9.58
CA LYS A 43 6.62 8.25 8.27
C LYS A 43 7.57 7.07 8.40
N ILE A 44 7.43 6.02 7.60
CA ILE A 44 8.47 4.99 7.54
C ILE A 44 9.60 5.47 6.63
N TRP A 45 9.24 6.15 5.55
CA TRP A 45 10.15 6.65 4.53
C TRP A 45 10.07 8.18 4.54
N SER A 46 11.12 8.87 4.99
CA SER A 46 11.08 10.33 5.12
C SER A 46 11.31 11.03 3.78
N GLY A 47 10.24 11.17 2.99
CA GLY A 47 10.28 11.89 1.71
C GLY A 47 10.02 10.98 0.52
N ASP A 48 9.92 11.59 -0.65
CA ASP A 48 9.76 10.90 -1.92
C ASP A 48 11.16 10.74 -2.53
N ALA A 49 11.74 9.54 -2.46
CA ALA A 49 13.05 9.27 -3.05
C ALA A 49 12.95 9.41 -4.57
N GLN A 50 13.20 10.61 -5.09
CA GLN A 50 13.39 10.82 -6.51
C GLN A 50 14.69 10.12 -6.93
N GLU A 51 14.56 8.83 -7.24
CA GLU A 51 15.51 8.01 -8.00
C GLU A 51 16.62 7.29 -7.20
N ILE A 52 17.03 7.76 -6.02
CA ILE A 52 18.30 7.30 -5.42
C ILE A 52 18.20 5.95 -4.68
N LEU A 53 17.18 5.73 -3.86
CA LEU A 53 17.06 4.53 -3.03
C LEU A 53 15.95 3.61 -3.52
N SER A 54 16.34 2.41 -3.93
CA SER A 54 15.42 1.39 -4.42
C SER A 54 15.17 0.33 -3.35
N PHE A 55 13.88 0.09 -3.07
CA PHE A 55 13.39 -1.00 -2.22
C PHE A 55 12.98 -2.22 -3.05
N GLN A 56 13.56 -2.40 -4.24
CA GLN A 56 13.29 -3.53 -5.11
C GLN A 56 13.50 -4.89 -4.41
N ASN A 57 14.40 -5.00 -3.43
CA ASN A 57 14.62 -6.25 -2.72
C ASN A 57 13.61 -6.51 -1.59
N LEU A 58 12.68 -5.59 -1.33
CA LEU A 58 11.70 -5.70 -0.25
C LEU A 58 10.60 -6.70 -0.63
N ILE A 59 10.52 -7.78 0.13
CA ILE A 59 9.62 -8.92 -0.07
C ILE A 59 8.45 -8.85 0.90
N LYS A 60 8.67 -8.40 2.14
CA LYS A 60 7.65 -8.41 3.19
C LYS A 60 7.59 -7.11 3.98
N ILE A 61 6.38 -6.62 4.21
CA ILE A 61 6.10 -5.51 5.12
C ILE A 61 5.02 -5.95 6.11
N TRP A 62 5.33 -5.83 7.39
CA TRP A 62 4.38 -5.99 8.47
C TRP A 62 4.35 -4.71 9.32
N LEU A 63 3.15 -4.19 9.56
CA LEU A 63 2.89 -3.04 10.41
C LEU A 63 1.83 -3.38 11.45
N GLY A 64 2.09 -3.05 12.72
CA GLY A 64 1.16 -3.25 13.81
C GLY A 64 1.11 -2.05 14.77
N GLY A 65 -0.05 -1.47 15.05
CA GLY A 65 -0.18 -0.49 16.15
C GLY A 65 0.64 0.79 15.95
N CYS A 66 0.62 1.37 14.75
CA CYS A 66 1.30 2.63 14.42
C CYS A 66 0.29 3.76 14.28
N GLU A 67 -0.24 4.26 15.40
CA GLU A 67 -1.38 5.17 15.43
C GLU A 67 -1.14 6.52 14.73
N SER A 68 0.08 7.05 14.67
CA SER A 68 0.33 8.35 14.01
C SER A 68 0.59 8.25 12.50
N LEU A 69 0.63 7.04 11.94
CA LEU A 69 1.01 6.81 10.54
C LEU A 69 -0.20 6.99 9.62
N GLU A 70 -0.15 7.98 8.73
CA GLU A 70 -1.24 8.26 7.79
C GLU A 70 -1.13 7.48 6.47
N HIS A 71 0.10 7.15 6.06
CA HIS A 71 0.39 6.38 4.85
C HIS A 71 1.63 5.50 5.01
N LEU A 72 1.66 4.37 4.29
CA LEU A 72 2.77 3.43 4.35
C LEU A 72 3.90 3.78 3.38
N LEU A 73 3.61 3.95 2.10
CA LEU A 73 4.59 4.13 1.03
C LEU A 73 4.50 5.55 0.43
N PRO A 74 5.63 6.26 0.23
CA PRO A 74 5.68 7.33 -0.75
C PRO A 74 5.34 6.80 -2.14
N PHE A 75 4.82 7.68 -2.99
CA PHE A 75 4.47 7.34 -4.37
C PHE A 75 5.64 6.71 -5.14
N SER A 76 6.85 7.28 -5.06
CA SER A 76 8.04 6.72 -5.75
C SER A 76 8.44 5.33 -5.30
N VAL A 77 8.17 4.99 -4.03
CA VAL A 77 8.47 3.67 -3.48
C VAL A 77 7.43 2.67 -3.96
N ALA A 78 6.15 3.06 -3.93
CA ALA A 78 5.04 2.22 -4.40
C ALA A 78 5.18 1.80 -5.86
N THR A 79 5.74 2.65 -6.73
CA THR A 79 5.98 2.31 -8.15
C THR A 79 7.22 1.44 -8.38
N ARG A 80 8.05 1.18 -7.36
CA ARG A 80 9.31 0.43 -7.46
C ARG A 80 9.41 -0.80 -6.56
N CYS A 81 8.35 -1.12 -5.80
CA CYS A 81 8.27 -2.30 -4.92
C CYS A 81 7.71 -3.54 -5.64
N SER A 82 8.25 -3.87 -6.82
CA SER A 82 7.72 -4.94 -7.68
C SER A 82 7.89 -6.36 -7.14
N HIS A 83 8.83 -6.60 -6.22
CA HIS A 83 9.07 -7.91 -5.60
C HIS A 83 8.36 -8.10 -4.25
N LEU A 84 7.50 -7.15 -3.84
CA LEU A 84 6.75 -7.28 -2.60
C LEU A 84 5.78 -8.46 -2.71
N GLU A 85 5.92 -9.46 -1.83
CA GLU A 85 5.11 -10.67 -1.78
C GLU A 85 4.07 -10.66 -0.67
N GLU A 86 4.36 -10.03 0.47
CA GLU A 86 3.47 -10.00 1.63
C GLU A 86 3.35 -8.57 2.21
N LEU A 87 2.13 -8.06 2.30
CA LEU A 87 1.80 -6.80 2.94
C LEU A 87 0.72 -7.02 4.01
N CYS A 88 1.08 -6.80 5.27
CA CYS A 88 0.18 -6.94 6.40
C CYS A 88 0.20 -5.65 7.24
N ILE A 89 -0.97 -5.07 7.50
CA ILE A 89 -1.13 -3.86 8.30
C ILE A 89 -2.27 -4.06 9.28
N GLU A 90 -2.00 -3.88 10.56
CA GLU A 90 -2.91 -4.14 11.67
C GLU A 90 -2.93 -2.99 12.67
N GLY A 91 -4.10 -2.54 13.08
CA GLY A 91 -4.26 -1.58 14.19
C GLY A 91 -3.60 -0.21 13.96
N CYS A 92 -3.44 0.23 12.70
CA CYS A 92 -2.96 1.57 12.35
C CYS A 92 -4.17 2.49 12.08
N GLU A 93 -4.89 2.86 13.14
CA GLU A 93 -6.23 3.47 13.02
C GLU A 93 -6.29 4.79 12.24
N ASN A 94 -5.21 5.59 12.24
CA ASN A 94 -5.17 6.86 11.51
C ASN A 94 -4.67 6.74 10.07
N MET A 95 -4.32 5.53 9.60
CA MET A 95 -3.93 5.33 8.20
C MET A 95 -5.11 5.64 7.28
N LYS A 96 -4.91 6.57 6.35
CA LYS A 96 -5.92 7.05 5.39
C LYS A 96 -5.77 6.37 4.03
N GLU A 97 -4.52 6.19 3.59
CA GLU A 97 -4.18 5.52 2.35
C GLU A 97 -2.91 4.67 2.49
N ILE A 98 -2.73 3.67 1.62
CA ILE A 98 -1.50 2.87 1.62
C ILE A 98 -0.34 3.64 0.99
N VAL A 99 -0.62 4.36 -0.10
CA VAL A 99 0.35 5.16 -0.85
C VAL A 99 0.03 6.64 -0.67
N ALA A 100 1.02 7.40 -0.19
CA ALA A 100 0.91 8.84 -0.01
C ALA A 100 0.57 9.54 -1.33
N GLU A 101 -0.37 10.49 -1.27
CA GLU A 101 -0.70 11.32 -2.42
C GLU A 101 0.53 12.09 -2.91
N LYS A 102 0.76 12.07 -4.23
CA LYS A 102 1.76 12.92 -4.87
C LYS A 102 1.07 14.01 -5.69
N GLU A 103 1.42 15.26 -5.40
CA GLU A 103 1.01 16.41 -6.20
C GLU A 103 1.71 16.36 -7.56
N PHE A 104 0.98 15.96 -8.60
CA PHE A 104 1.42 16.06 -9.98
C PHE A 104 0.38 16.82 -10.81
N GLY A 105 0.84 17.54 -11.83
CA GLY A 105 0.00 18.09 -12.91
C GLY A 105 -0.40 17.07 -13.98
N VAL A 106 -0.34 15.77 -13.67
CA VAL A 106 -0.57 14.69 -14.64
C VAL A 106 -2.05 14.29 -14.59
N ASN A 107 -2.77 14.53 -15.69
CA ASN A 107 -4.19 14.20 -15.86
C ASN A 107 -4.50 12.70 -16.00
N VAL A 108 -3.50 11.83 -15.83
CA VAL A 108 -3.62 10.38 -16.00
C VAL A 108 -3.58 9.71 -14.64
N ALA A 109 -4.58 8.87 -14.36
CA ALA A 109 -4.65 8.09 -13.13
C ALA A 109 -3.46 7.12 -13.05
N PRO A 110 -2.71 7.07 -11.93
CA PRO A 110 -1.58 6.16 -11.78
C PRO A 110 -2.04 4.71 -11.74
N ILE A 111 -1.17 3.83 -12.27
CA ILE A 111 -1.30 2.38 -12.16
C ILE A 111 -0.24 1.90 -11.18
N PHE A 112 -0.66 1.19 -10.15
CA PHE A 112 0.23 0.53 -9.20
C PHE A 112 0.23 -0.97 -9.48
N GLU A 113 1.38 -1.50 -9.88
CA GLU A 113 1.55 -2.91 -10.23
C GLU A 113 2.36 -3.66 -9.17
N PHE A 114 1.68 -4.52 -8.42
CA PHE A 114 2.28 -5.40 -7.42
C PHE A 114 2.27 -6.85 -7.93
N ASN A 115 3.09 -7.10 -8.97
CA ASN A 115 3.08 -8.34 -9.73
C ASN A 115 3.44 -9.59 -8.91
N GLN A 116 4.16 -9.44 -7.80
CA GLN A 116 4.54 -10.54 -6.92
C GLN A 116 3.72 -10.62 -5.62
N LEU A 117 2.80 -9.69 -5.37
CA LEU A 117 2.07 -9.65 -4.09
C LEU A 117 1.12 -10.83 -4.00
N ARG A 118 1.38 -11.73 -3.06
CA ARG A 118 0.62 -12.97 -2.80
C ARG A 118 -0.34 -12.83 -1.63
N LYS A 119 0.03 -12.03 -0.62
CA LYS A 119 -0.77 -11.83 0.60
C LYS A 119 -0.96 -10.36 0.92
N LEU A 120 -2.22 -9.96 1.08
CA LEU A 120 -2.60 -8.62 1.51
C LEU A 120 -3.59 -8.72 2.68
N TYR A 121 -3.16 -8.27 3.85
CA TYR A 121 -4.02 -8.20 5.04
C TYR A 121 -4.09 -6.77 5.56
N LEU A 122 -5.31 -6.26 5.68
CA LEU A 122 -5.66 -4.93 6.18
C LEU A 122 -6.64 -5.12 7.34
N ILE A 123 -6.17 -4.91 8.56
CA ILE A 123 -6.89 -5.26 9.79
C ILE A 123 -7.01 -4.04 10.69
N ASP A 124 -8.22 -3.71 11.13
CA ASP A 124 -8.52 -2.63 12.05
C ASP A 124 -7.96 -1.27 11.61
N LEU A 125 -8.15 -0.94 10.33
CA LEU A 125 -7.74 0.33 9.73
C LEU A 125 -8.97 1.24 9.57
N GLY A 126 -9.44 1.78 10.69
CA GLY A 126 -10.72 2.49 10.78
C GLY A 126 -10.84 3.72 9.85
N LYS A 127 -9.73 4.43 9.58
CA LYS A 127 -9.71 5.60 8.68
C LYS A 127 -9.26 5.31 7.25
N LEU A 128 -8.95 4.05 6.90
CA LEU A 128 -8.46 3.72 5.57
C LEU A 128 -9.57 3.90 4.52
N GLU A 129 -9.32 4.77 3.55
CA GLU A 129 -10.26 5.11 2.48
C GLU A 129 -9.94 4.38 1.17
N GLY A 130 -8.67 4.04 0.93
CA GLY A 130 -8.25 3.34 -0.27
C GLY A 130 -6.75 3.09 -0.34
N PHE A 131 -6.29 2.56 -1.48
CA PHE A 131 -4.87 2.36 -1.72
C PHE A 131 -4.14 3.68 -2.00
N TYR A 132 -4.81 4.62 -2.68
CA TYR A 132 -4.32 5.95 -3.04
C TYR A 132 -5.50 6.94 -3.03
N ALA A 133 -5.27 8.20 -2.62
CA ALA A 133 -6.33 9.19 -2.39
C ALA A 133 -7.11 9.61 -3.66
N LYS A 134 -6.43 9.63 -4.83
CA LYS A 134 -7.03 9.98 -6.13
C LYS A 134 -7.42 8.73 -6.91
N LYS A 135 -8.15 8.90 -8.02
CA LYS A 135 -8.43 7.82 -8.98
C LYS A 135 -7.12 7.14 -9.41
N HIS A 136 -7.10 5.82 -9.33
CA HIS A 136 -5.94 4.98 -9.62
C HIS A 136 -6.39 3.58 -10.05
N THR A 137 -5.46 2.80 -10.56
CA THR A 137 -5.64 1.35 -10.79
C THR A 137 -4.64 0.60 -9.91
N LEU A 138 -5.09 -0.46 -9.25
CA LEU A 138 -4.23 -1.39 -8.51
C LEU A 138 -4.29 -2.75 -9.18
N VAL A 139 -3.13 -3.28 -9.57
CA VAL A 139 -2.99 -4.56 -10.29
C VAL A 139 -2.12 -5.51 -9.45
N CYS A 140 -2.73 -6.61 -9.01
CA CYS A 140 -2.08 -7.62 -8.14
C CYS A 140 -2.30 -9.04 -8.69
N PRO A 141 -1.72 -9.40 -9.85
CA PRO A 141 -2.03 -10.64 -10.56
C PRO A 141 -1.64 -11.92 -9.81
N SER A 142 -0.72 -11.83 -8.85
CA SER A 142 -0.26 -12.97 -8.05
C SER A 142 -0.99 -13.14 -6.70
N LEU A 143 -2.01 -12.33 -6.43
CA LEU A 143 -2.67 -12.29 -5.13
C LEU A 143 -3.44 -13.59 -4.87
N LYS A 144 -3.12 -14.26 -3.75
CA LYS A 144 -3.74 -15.52 -3.32
C LYS A 144 -4.54 -15.38 -2.04
N GLU A 145 -4.13 -14.45 -1.18
CA GLU A 145 -4.77 -14.21 0.12
C GLU A 145 -5.08 -12.73 0.27
N LEU A 146 -6.36 -12.43 0.49
CA LEU A 146 -6.86 -11.08 0.77
C LEU A 146 -7.72 -11.11 2.03
N GLY A 147 -7.29 -10.38 3.06
CA GLY A 147 -8.05 -10.16 4.29
C GLY A 147 -8.30 -8.68 4.52
N VAL A 148 -9.57 -8.29 4.64
CA VAL A 148 -9.95 -6.92 5.00
C VAL A 148 -10.95 -6.98 6.15
N TYR A 149 -10.50 -6.64 7.34
CA TYR A 149 -11.27 -6.77 8.59
C TYR A 149 -11.21 -5.46 9.36
N GLY A 150 -12.32 -5.00 9.94
CA GLY A 150 -12.33 -3.75 10.73
C GLY A 150 -12.10 -2.45 9.95
N CYS A 151 -12.04 -2.48 8.61
CA CYS A 151 -11.83 -1.29 7.76
C CYS A 151 -13.15 -0.63 7.34
N ALA A 152 -13.84 0.04 8.26
CA ALA A 152 -15.20 0.54 8.05
C ALA A 152 -15.34 1.53 6.87
N LYS A 153 -14.40 2.48 6.74
CA LYS A 153 -14.42 3.45 5.62
C LYS A 153 -14.23 2.76 4.28
N LEU A 154 -13.21 1.92 4.13
CA LEU A 154 -12.95 1.15 2.90
C LEU A 154 -14.17 0.31 2.46
N ASN A 155 -14.88 -0.30 3.42
CA ASN A 155 -16.04 -1.12 3.14
C ASN A 155 -17.29 -0.32 2.74
N SER A 156 -17.43 0.94 3.16
CA SER A 156 -18.58 1.78 2.79
C SER A 156 -18.72 1.97 1.28
N TYR A 157 -17.60 1.96 0.54
CA TYR A 157 -17.57 2.05 -0.92
C TYR A 157 -17.94 0.74 -1.62
N ARG A 158 -17.78 -0.42 -0.96
CA ARG A 158 -18.21 -1.73 -1.49
C ARG A 158 -19.74 -1.86 -1.44
N THR A 159 -20.37 -1.33 -0.40
CA THR A 159 -21.82 -1.41 -0.22
C THR A 159 -22.60 -0.49 -1.18
N LEU A 160 -21.98 0.59 -1.68
CA LEU A 160 -22.57 1.42 -2.73
C LEU A 160 -22.58 0.74 -4.12
N SER A 161 -21.73 -0.27 -4.33
CA SER A 161 -21.62 -0.98 -5.60
C SER A 161 -22.56 -2.19 -5.73
N THR A 162 -23.39 -2.47 -4.71
CA THR A 162 -24.33 -3.60 -4.71
C THR A 162 -25.75 -3.16 -4.34
N ARG A 163 -26.39 -2.35 -5.20
CA ARG A 163 -27.86 -2.34 -5.28
C ARG A 163 -28.41 -2.01 -6.67
N SER A 164 -29.06 -3.02 -7.22
CA SER A 164 -30.07 -3.04 -8.28
C SER A 164 -29.62 -2.94 -9.75
N SER A 165 -29.73 -4.11 -10.39
CA SER A 165 -30.01 -4.30 -11.81
C SER A 165 -31.03 -3.29 -12.39
N ASN A 166 -30.74 -2.89 -13.63
CA ASN A 166 -31.57 -2.20 -14.63
C ASN A 166 -31.74 -0.68 -14.45
N PHE A 167 -30.83 0.11 -15.05
CA PHE A 167 -31.06 1.14 -16.08
C PHE A 167 -29.68 1.67 -16.56
N PRO A 168 -29.51 2.09 -17.83
CA PRO A 168 -28.24 2.63 -18.31
C PRO A 168 -28.14 4.10 -17.91
N ASP A 169 -27.16 4.46 -17.09
CA ASP A 169 -26.74 5.86 -17.01
C ASP A 169 -25.23 5.97 -16.79
N ASP A 170 -24.64 6.83 -17.60
CA ASP A 170 -23.22 7.17 -17.63
C ASP A 170 -22.79 7.70 -16.27
N ASN A 171 -21.89 7.00 -15.57
CA ASN A 171 -20.87 7.65 -14.77
C ASN A 171 -19.75 6.69 -14.36
N HIS A 172 -18.53 7.17 -14.60
CA HIS A 172 -17.29 6.40 -14.56
C HIS A 172 -16.85 6.13 -13.12
N GLN A 173 -16.93 4.88 -12.68
CA GLN A 173 -16.40 4.41 -11.39
C GLN A 173 -15.39 3.27 -11.64
N PRO A 174 -14.24 3.23 -10.94
CA PRO A 174 -13.24 2.19 -11.15
C PRO A 174 -13.68 0.85 -10.55
N SER A 175 -13.58 -0.20 -11.34
CA SER A 175 -13.85 -1.58 -10.97
C SER A 175 -12.63 -2.22 -10.31
N PHE A 176 -12.81 -2.77 -9.10
CA PHE A 176 -11.94 -3.83 -8.61
C PHE A 176 -12.35 -5.10 -9.36
N ILE A 177 -11.54 -5.54 -10.32
CA ILE A 177 -11.68 -6.87 -10.93
C ILE A 177 -10.69 -7.78 -10.21
N ALA A 178 -11.21 -8.71 -9.40
CA ALA A 178 -10.50 -9.91 -9.02
C ALA A 178 -11.04 -11.02 -9.94
N GLU A 179 -10.19 -11.60 -10.77
CA GLU A 179 -10.54 -12.76 -11.57
C GLU A 179 -10.63 -13.98 -10.64
N GLU A 180 -11.82 -14.56 -10.51
CA GLU A 180 -12.01 -15.89 -9.95
C GLU A 180 -11.56 -16.92 -10.98
N GLU A 181 -10.44 -17.59 -10.72
CA GLU A 181 -10.08 -18.83 -11.40
C GLU A 181 -11.00 -19.95 -10.87
N GLU A 182 -12.10 -20.22 -11.57
CA GLU A 182 -12.83 -21.48 -11.43
C GLU A 182 -11.97 -22.63 -11.96
N SER A 183 -11.28 -23.32 -11.05
CA SER A 183 -10.75 -24.65 -11.32
C SER A 183 -11.92 -25.62 -11.50
N PHE A 184 -12.18 -26.05 -12.73
CA PHE A 184 -13.04 -27.21 -12.97
C PHE A 184 -12.29 -28.28 -13.76
N GLY A 185 -11.62 -29.16 -13.01
CA GLY A 185 -11.29 -30.49 -13.50
C GLY A 185 -12.55 -31.35 -13.57
N ARG A 186 -12.81 -31.95 -14.73
CA ARG A 186 -13.59 -33.18 -14.85
C ARG A 186 -12.85 -34.17 -15.75
N THR A 187 -12.52 -35.30 -15.13
CA THR A 187 -12.49 -36.70 -15.63
C THR A 187 -12.35 -36.93 -17.12
#